data_AF-A0A3D2V7C3-F1
#
_entry.id   AF-A0A3D2V7C3-F1
#
_cell.length_a   1.000
_cell.length_b   1.000
_cell.length_c   1.000
_cell.angle_alpha   90.00
_cell.angle_beta   90.00
_cell.angle_gamma   90.00
#
_symmetry.space_group_name_H-M   'P 1'
#
loop_
_entity.id
_entity.type
_entity.pdbx_description
1 polymer ?
#
loop_
_entity_poly.entity_id
_entity_poly.type
_entity_poly.pdbx_seq_one_letter_code
_entity_poly.pdbx_strand_id
1 'polypeptide(L)' 'MGKQPKTAITPTRAEDYPQWYQQVIKSADLAEVSPVRGCMVIKPWGWSIWENMQGVLDRMFKDTGHV' A
#
# COMPACT_ATOMS: atom_id res chain seq x y z
N MET A 1 -16.69 -20.28 23.16
CA MET A 1 -16.24 -19.30 22.15
C MET A 1 -14.73 -19.19 22.24
N GLY A 2 -14.00 -19.70 21.23
CA GLY A 2 -12.53 -19.65 21.22
C GLY A 2 -12.02 -18.21 21.09
N LYS A 3 -10.87 -17.90 21.72
CA LYS A 3 -10.22 -16.59 21.59
C LYS A 3 -9.95 -16.30 20.12
N GLN A 4 -10.35 -15.12 19.63
CA GLN A 4 -9.96 -14.66 18.31
C GLN A 4 -8.43 -14.51 18.25
N PRO A 5 -7.79 -14.86 17.10
CA PRO A 5 -6.35 -14.71 16.93
C PRO A 5 -5.96 -13.23 17.05
N LYS A 6 -4.92 -12.94 17.82
CA LYS A 6 -4.37 -11.58 17.94
C LYS A 6 -3.64 -11.22 16.65
N THR A 7 -4.14 -10.24 15.92
CA THR A 7 -3.51 -9.66 14.73
C THR A 7 -2.76 -8.38 15.08
N ALA A 8 -1.75 -8.03 14.28
CA ALA A 8 -1.02 -6.76 14.43
C ALA A 8 -1.89 -5.53 14.13
N ILE A 9 -2.95 -5.71 13.34
CA ILE A 9 -3.91 -4.69 12.94
C ILE A 9 -5.30 -5.07 13.43
N THR A 10 -6.01 -4.12 14.03
CA THR A 10 -7.41 -4.25 14.46
C THR A 10 -8.16 -3.01 13.96
N PRO A 11 -9.36 -3.13 13.37
CA PRO A 11 -10.13 -4.35 13.09
C PRO A 11 -9.48 -5.26 12.04
N THR A 12 -9.93 -6.51 11.94
CA THR A 12 -9.51 -7.40 10.85
C THR A 12 -10.12 -6.98 9.52
N ARG A 13 -9.52 -7.45 8.42
CA ARG A 13 -10.00 -7.19 7.05
C ARG A 13 -11.48 -7.53 6.84
N ALA A 14 -11.99 -8.56 7.52
CA ALA A 14 -13.37 -9.03 7.37
C ALA A 14 -14.38 -8.23 8.21
N GLU A 15 -13.91 -7.55 9.27
CA GLU A 15 -14.77 -6.78 10.18
C GLU A 15 -15.00 -5.36 9.66
N ASP A 16 -13.94 -4.68 9.23
CA ASP A 16 -14.00 -3.34 8.65
C ASP A 16 -12.82 -3.16 7.69
N TYR A 17 -13.10 -3.37 6.41
CA TYR A 17 -12.10 -3.28 5.36
C TYR A 17 -11.52 -1.85 5.20
N PRO A 18 -12.33 -0.78 5.12
CA PRO A 18 -11.81 0.59 5.03
C PRO A 18 -10.83 0.95 6.15
N GLN A 19 -11.19 0.68 7.41
CA GLN A 19 -10.33 1.01 8.54
C GLN A 19 -9.09 0.11 8.57
N TRP A 20 -9.25 -1.20 8.34
CA TRP A 20 -8.12 -2.13 8.25
C TRP A 20 -7.11 -1.71 7.18
N TYR A 21 -7.57 -1.29 6.00
CA TYR A 21 -6.71 -0.88 4.89
C TYR A 21 -5.85 0.35 5.26
N GLN A 22 -6.45 1.35 5.90
CA GLN A 22 -5.73 2.53 6.37
C GLN A 22 -4.72 2.20 7.47
N GLN A 23 -5.08 1.30 8.38
CA GLN A 23 -4.17 0.83 9.43
C GLN A 23 -2.99 0.06 8.84
N VAL A 24 -3.21 -0.80 7.85
CA VAL A 24 -2.13 -1.54 7.16
C VAL A 24 -1.16 -0.57 6.49
N ILE A 25 -1.66 0.39 5.71
CA ILE A 25 -0.82 1.39 5.03
C ILE A 25 0.04 2.16 6.03
N LYS A 26 -0.57 2.59 7.13
CA LYS A 26 0.10 3.37 8.18
C LYS A 26 1.13 2.53 8.94
N SER A 27 0.76 1.33 9.38
CA SER A 27 1.63 0.44 10.15
C SER A 27 2.80 -0.10 9.33
N ALA A 28 2.64 -0.23 8.00
CA ALA A 28 3.70 -0.61 7.08
C ALA A 28 4.53 0.58 6.58
N ASP A 29 4.27 1.79 7.08
CA ASP A 29 4.98 3.02 6.73
C ASP A 29 4.97 3.35 5.21
N LEU A 30 3.87 3.03 4.53
CA LEU A 30 3.77 3.15 3.08
C LEU A 30 3.32 4.54 2.62
N ALA A 31 2.33 5.13 3.29
CA ALA A 31 1.78 6.44 2.95
C ALA A 31 1.12 7.10 4.16
N GLU A 32 0.97 8.42 4.11
CA GLU A 32 0.29 9.22 5.12
C GLU A 32 -0.78 10.12 4.49
N VAL A 33 -1.72 10.57 5.34
CA VAL A 33 -2.85 11.39 4.91
C VAL A 33 -2.37 12.79 4.56
N SER A 34 -2.73 13.28 3.36
CA SER A 34 -2.47 14.66 2.97
C SER A 34 -3.50 15.62 3.58
N PRO A 35 -3.14 16.89 3.85
CA PRO A 35 -4.13 17.93 4.18
C PRO A 35 -5.12 18.21 3.03
N VAL A 36 -4.78 17.83 1.79
CA VAL A 36 -5.67 17.95 0.64
C VAL A 36 -6.55 16.71 0.54
N ARG A 37 -7.87 16.92 0.52
CA ARG A 37 -8.86 15.85 0.39
C ARG A 37 -8.62 15.06 -0.90
N GLY A 38 -8.54 13.74 -0.77
CA GLY A 38 -8.30 12.83 -1.90
C GLY A 38 -6.83 12.63 -2.25
N CYS A 39 -5.90 13.32 -1.56
CA CYS A 39 -4.47 13.12 -1.72
C CYS A 39 -3.89 12.30 -0.58
N MET A 40 -2.81 11.58 -0.88
CA MET A 40 -1.97 10.86 0.08
C MET A 40 -0.52 11.22 -0.20
N VAL A 41 0.30 11.33 0.83
CA VAL A 41 1.74 11.50 0.67
C VAL A 41 2.37 10.10 0.74
N ILE A 42 2.98 9.65 -0.35
CA ILE A 42 3.64 8.35 -0.41
C ILE A 42 5.01 8.46 0.27
N LYS A 43 5.28 7.58 1.23
CA LYS A 43 6.55 7.54 1.96
C LYS A 43 7.61 6.80 1.15
N PRO A 44 8.92 6.95 1.46
CA PRO A 44 9.99 6.29 0.71
C PRO A 44 9.81 4.77 0.57
N TRP A 45 9.32 4.09 1.62
CA TRP A 45 9.06 2.66 1.57
C TRP A 45 7.92 2.30 0.59
N GLY A 46 6.82 3.05 0.61
CA GLY A 46 5.74 2.87 -0.36
C GLY A 46 6.15 3.23 -1.79
N TRP A 47 6.99 4.26 -1.95
CA TRP A 47 7.49 4.68 -3.25
C TRP A 47 8.41 3.63 -3.89
N SER A 48 9.22 2.92 -3.11
CA SER A 48 10.07 1.84 -3.63
C SER A 48 9.28 0.74 -4.35
N ILE A 49 8.03 0.47 -3.91
CA ILE A 49 7.14 -0.48 -4.57
C ILE A 49 6.77 0.04 -5.97
N TRP A 50 6.45 1.33 -6.07
CA TRP A 50 6.17 1.97 -7.36
C TRP A 50 7.38 1.94 -8.29
N GLU A 51 8.58 2.27 -7.80
CA GLU A 51 9.80 2.23 -8.60
C GLU A 51 10.10 0.83 -9.15
N ASN A 52 9.88 -0.21 -8.33
CA ASN A 52 10.01 -1.59 -8.78
C ASN A 52 9.00 -1.96 -9.88
N MET A 53 7.74 -1.55 -9.73
CA MET A 53 6.72 -1.78 -10.76
C MET A 53 7.04 -1.03 -12.05
N GLN A 54 7.45 0.23 -11.93
CA GLN A 54 7.85 1.07 -13.06
C GLN A 54 9.04 0.44 -13.80
N GLY A 55 10.07 -0.02 -13.09
CA GLY A 55 11.26 -0.64 -13.70
C GLY A 55 10.93 -1.93 -14.47
N VAL A 56 10.01 -2.75 -13.95
CA VAL A 56 9.54 -3.95 -14.66
C VAL A 56 8.78 -3.55 -15.92
N LEU A 57 7.84 -2.62 -15.83
CA LEU A 57 7.04 -2.18 -16.98
C LEU A 57 7.90 -1.50 -18.05
N ASP A 58 8.84 -0.64 -17.67
CA ASP A 58 9.78 0.04 -18.57
C ASP A 58 10.61 -0.98 -19.36
N ARG A 59 11.12 -2.02 -18.69
CA ARG A 59 11.82 -3.12 -19.37
C ARG A 59 10.92 -3.82 -20.39
N MET A 60 9.69 -4.14 -20.00
CA MET A 60 8.73 -4.81 -20.89
C MET A 60 8.41 -3.94 -22.12
N PHE A 61 8.27 -2.63 -21.98
CA PHE A 61 8.04 -1.73 -23.12
C PHE A 61 9.25 -1.70 -24.06
N LYS A 62 10.46 -1.60 -23.51
CA LYS A 62 11.70 -1.64 -24.31
C LYS A 62 11.84 -2.95 -25.08
N ASP A 63 11.47 -4.07 -24.45
CA ASP A 63 11.46 -5.39 -25.11
C ASP A 63 10.49 -5.46 -26.30
N THR A 64 9.44 -4.62 -26.33
CA THR A 64 8.50 -4.51 -27.46
C THR A 64 8.98 -3.59 -28.59
N GLY A 65 10.16 -2.99 -28.46
CA GLY A 65 10.73 -2.07 -29.47
C GLY A 65 10.20 -0.63 -29.41
N HIS A 66 9.46 -0.27 -28.36
CA HIS A 66 9.11 1.12 -28.06
C HIS A 66 10.26 1.74 -27.26
N VAL A 67 10.84 2.83 -27.77
CA VAL A 67 11.98 3.55 -27.18
C VAL A 67 11.60 5.00 -26.91
#